data_AF-A0A2E9NKU5-F1
#
_entry.id   AF-A0A2E9NKU5-F1
#
_cell.length_a   1.000
_cell.length_b   1.000
_cell.length_c   1.000
_cell.angle_alpha   90.00
_cell.angle_beta   90.00
_cell.angle_gamma   90.00
#
_symmetry.space_group_name_H-M   'P 1'
#
loop_
_entity.id
_entity.type
_entity.pdbx_description
1 polymer ?
#
loop_
_entity_poly.entity_id
_entity_poly.type
_entity_poly.pdbx_seq_one_letter_code
_entity_poly.pdbx_strand_id
1 'polypeptide(L)'
;MTTVATSGNGNNHLGVNLSFTKFLFVTVLSDDGATHTRVKDAGGMLARGFFNDFDSDGTREPQPLETIQFLIGDPERESTEGLLSARYVAHVSAKYRPRLQEIEEELKRRVGQHATVTALDGAVQVPRYTSAEMHAFAYKHAVSRTSGRAMRNAIIIPIRKTPEWWKLDPLERHSFFYPHTSKTTGTSIPGHARAAEAGVPTIFRRLYHNPDGYEREDEYDFVTYFECTDENLPVFDQVHAALRDQSQNPEWRYVAEGPEWRGTRVLRW
;
A
#
# COMPACT_ATOMS: atom_id res chain seq x y z
N MET A 1 -42.26 -20.73 -23.14
CA MET A 1 -40.99 -20.62 -23.88
C MET A 1 -40.66 -19.15 -23.95
N THR A 2 -39.76 -18.68 -23.09
CA THR A 2 -39.28 -17.30 -23.11
C THR A 2 -37.77 -17.37 -22.96
N THR A 3 -37.09 -17.17 -24.08
CA THR A 3 -35.64 -17.18 -24.23
C THR A 3 -35.06 -15.94 -23.55
N VAL A 4 -34.27 -16.16 -22.50
CA VAL A 4 -33.41 -15.13 -21.90
C VAL A 4 -32.17 -15.00 -22.77
N ALA A 5 -32.00 -13.84 -23.40
CA ALA A 5 -30.82 -13.51 -24.15
C ALA A 5 -29.65 -13.25 -23.18
N THR A 6 -28.71 -14.18 -23.14
CA THR A 6 -27.37 -13.98 -22.57
C THR A 6 -26.55 -13.11 -23.52
N SER A 7 -26.38 -11.82 -23.20
CA SER A 7 -25.33 -11.01 -23.81
C SER A 7 -24.05 -11.12 -23.00
N GLY A 8 -23.29 -12.17 -23.28
CA GLY A 8 -21.86 -12.15 -23.01
C GLY A 8 -21.23 -11.08 -23.89
N ASN A 9 -20.50 -10.16 -23.29
CA ASN A 9 -19.60 -9.30 -24.04
C ASN A 9 -18.22 -9.40 -23.39
N GLY A 10 -17.45 -10.37 -23.89
CA GLY A 10 -16.01 -10.37 -23.73
C GLY A 10 -15.48 -9.13 -24.44
N ASN A 11 -14.84 -8.24 -23.69
CA ASN A 11 -13.98 -7.23 -24.25
C ASN A 11 -12.66 -7.26 -23.49
N ASN A 12 -11.74 -8.05 -24.03
CA ASN A 12 -10.35 -8.12 -23.60
C ASN A 12 -9.64 -6.86 -24.14
N HIS A 13 -8.88 -6.19 -23.27
CA HIS A 13 -8.03 -5.00 -23.50
C HIS A 13 -8.73 -3.63 -23.62
N LEU A 14 -8.75 -2.86 -22.51
CA LEU A 14 -8.36 -1.43 -22.40
C LEU A 14 -8.86 -0.84 -21.06
N GLY A 15 -7.92 -0.57 -20.14
CA GLY A 15 -8.17 0.06 -18.83
C GLY A 15 -7.49 -0.64 -17.64
N VAL A 16 -6.24 -1.08 -17.79
CA VAL A 16 -5.48 -1.69 -16.68
C VAL A 16 -4.90 -0.55 -15.82
N ASN A 17 -5.23 -0.57 -14.53
CA ASN A 17 -4.93 0.43 -13.48
C ASN A 17 -5.99 1.54 -13.32
N LEU A 18 -6.72 1.49 -12.19
CA LEU A 18 -7.78 2.43 -11.83
C LEU A 18 -7.22 3.80 -11.39
N SER A 19 -6.01 3.80 -10.80
CA SER A 19 -5.22 4.97 -10.43
C SER A 19 -3.77 4.56 -10.21
N PHE A 20 -2.83 5.49 -10.39
CA PHE A 20 -1.42 5.31 -10.04
C PHE A 20 -1.10 6.06 -8.76
N THR A 21 -0.09 5.58 -8.04
CA THR A 21 0.46 6.25 -6.86
C THR A 21 1.98 6.20 -6.87
N LYS A 22 2.59 7.15 -6.18
CA LYS A 22 4.01 7.16 -5.87
C LYS A 22 4.21 7.51 -4.40
N PHE A 23 5.03 6.73 -3.72
CA PHE A 23 5.51 7.02 -2.38
C PHE A 23 6.91 7.64 -2.51
N LEU A 24 7.02 8.92 -2.18
CA LEU A 24 8.25 9.68 -2.25
C LEU A 24 8.89 9.75 -0.86
N PHE A 25 9.84 8.87 -0.60
CA PHE A 25 10.61 8.80 0.64
C PHE A 25 11.74 9.82 0.60
N VAL A 26 11.75 10.74 1.56
CA VAL A 26 12.72 11.83 1.66
C VAL A 26 13.62 11.63 2.86
N THR A 27 14.90 11.37 2.58
CA THR A 27 15.95 11.21 3.59
C THR A 27 16.75 12.50 3.69
N VAL A 28 16.66 13.16 4.85
CA VAL A 28 17.44 14.38 5.13
C VAL A 28 18.92 14.04 5.24
N LEU A 29 19.78 14.87 4.64
CA LEU A 29 21.23 14.67 4.66
C LEU A 29 21.92 15.29 5.89
N SER A 30 21.23 16.20 6.58
CA SER A 30 21.68 16.84 7.80
C SER A 30 20.49 17.13 8.71
N ASP A 31 20.63 16.83 10.00
CA ASP A 31 19.59 17.05 11.01
C ASP A 31 19.67 18.47 11.58
N ASP A 32 19.52 19.46 10.68
CA ASP A 32 19.54 20.88 11.00
C ASP A 32 18.26 21.59 10.59
N GLY A 33 17.95 22.70 11.28
CA GLY A 33 16.71 23.45 11.04
C GLY A 33 16.55 23.99 9.62
N ALA A 34 17.64 24.33 8.92
CA ALA A 34 17.58 24.85 7.55
C ALA A 34 17.21 23.74 6.56
N THR A 35 17.82 22.56 6.71
CA THR A 35 17.48 21.35 5.94
C THR A 35 16.02 20.96 6.13
N HIS A 36 15.54 20.91 7.37
CA HIS A 36 14.13 20.60 7.65
C HIS A 36 13.18 21.67 7.08
N THR A 37 13.51 22.95 7.21
CA THR A 37 12.71 24.04 6.62
C THR A 37 12.61 23.89 5.11
N ARG A 38 13.73 23.59 4.44
CA ARG A 38 13.77 23.42 2.99
C ARG A 38 12.88 22.27 2.51
N VAL A 39 12.91 21.13 3.20
CA VAL A 39 12.06 19.97 2.86
C VAL A 39 10.58 20.31 3.05
N LYS A 40 10.23 20.98 4.15
CA LYS A 40 8.84 21.41 4.41
C LYS A 40 8.32 22.39 3.37
N ASP A 41 9.13 23.37 2.99
CA ASP A 41 8.80 24.31 1.91
C ASP A 41 8.59 23.57 0.58
N ALA A 42 9.45 22.59 0.26
CA ALA A 42 9.29 21.76 -0.92
C ALA A 42 7.95 21.00 -0.90
N GLY A 43 7.61 20.35 0.22
CA GLY A 43 6.33 19.67 0.40
C GLY A 43 5.13 20.60 0.24
N GLY A 44 5.17 21.79 0.83
CA GLY A 44 4.12 22.80 0.70
C GLY A 44 3.91 23.28 -0.74
N MET A 45 4.97 23.32 -1.56
CA MET A 45 4.85 23.64 -2.99
C MET A 45 4.26 22.49 -3.79
N LEU A 46 4.62 21.24 -3.48
CA LEU A 46 4.05 20.06 -4.16
C LEU A 46 2.57 19.87 -3.88
N ALA A 47 2.10 20.22 -2.68
CA ALA A 47 0.69 20.14 -2.34
C ALA A 47 -0.21 21.01 -3.23
N ARG A 48 0.34 22.01 -3.92
CA ARG A 48 -0.43 22.89 -4.81
C ARG A 48 -0.96 22.09 -5.99
N GLY A 49 -2.28 22.03 -6.13
CA GLY A 49 -2.96 21.28 -7.19
C GLY A 49 -3.33 19.85 -6.82
N PHE A 50 -3.03 19.41 -5.58
CA PHE A 50 -3.48 18.14 -5.05
C PHE A 50 -4.49 18.35 -3.93
N PHE A 51 -5.43 17.42 -3.80
CA PHE A 51 -6.30 17.35 -2.66
C PHE A 51 -5.57 16.64 -1.52
N ASN A 52 -5.48 17.33 -0.39
CA ASN A 52 -4.86 16.74 0.78
C ASN A 52 -5.82 15.69 1.38
N ASP A 53 -5.34 14.46 1.44
CA ASP A 53 -6.10 13.30 1.90
C ASP A 53 -6.12 13.16 3.43
N PHE A 54 -5.46 14.08 4.14
CA PHE A 54 -5.40 14.08 5.60
C PHE A 54 -6.80 14.20 6.24
N ASP A 55 -7.67 15.08 5.74
CA ASP A 55 -9.03 15.24 6.28
C ASP A 55 -10.09 14.42 5.51
N SER A 56 -9.66 13.36 4.82
CA SER A 56 -10.57 12.44 4.13
C SER A 56 -11.35 11.62 5.15
N ASP A 57 -12.68 11.69 5.13
CA ASP A 57 -13.57 11.03 6.11
C ASP A 57 -14.45 9.93 5.47
N GLY A 58 -14.12 9.53 4.25
CA GLY A 58 -14.86 8.51 3.51
C GLY A 58 -16.23 8.97 2.96
N THR A 59 -16.66 10.20 3.25
CA THR A 59 -17.95 10.74 2.77
C THR A 59 -17.82 11.50 1.46
N ARG A 60 -16.60 11.89 1.08
CA ARG A 60 -16.35 12.61 -0.17
C ARG A 60 -16.66 11.72 -1.35
N GLU A 61 -17.48 12.24 -2.27
CA GLU A 61 -17.67 11.59 -3.57
C GLU A 61 -16.29 11.30 -4.20
N PRO A 62 -16.14 10.15 -4.88
CA PRO A 62 -14.92 9.79 -5.59
C PRO A 62 -14.79 10.67 -6.84
N GLN A 63 -14.66 11.98 -6.64
CA GLN A 63 -14.19 12.83 -7.71
C GLN A 63 -12.79 12.36 -8.10
N PRO A 64 -12.45 12.44 -9.40
CA PRO A 64 -11.16 12.00 -9.91
C PRO A 64 -10.08 13.02 -9.55
N LEU A 65 -9.84 13.20 -8.26
CA LEU A 65 -8.94 14.20 -7.74
C LEU A 65 -7.60 13.54 -7.47
N GLU A 66 -6.55 14.16 -7.97
CA GLU A 66 -5.19 13.81 -7.60
C GLU A 66 -5.03 14.14 -6.11
N THR A 67 -4.55 13.17 -5.33
CA THR A 67 -4.42 13.32 -3.87
C THR A 67 -2.98 13.33 -3.43
N ILE A 68 -2.74 13.99 -2.30
CA ILE A 68 -1.46 13.95 -1.59
C ILE A 68 -1.71 13.70 -0.10
N GLN A 69 -0.93 12.81 0.49
CA GLN A 69 -0.87 12.59 1.92
C GLN A 69 0.57 12.74 2.39
N PHE A 70 0.79 13.57 3.40
CA PHE A 70 2.08 13.74 4.03
C PHE A 70 2.21 12.83 5.24
N LEU A 71 3.35 12.16 5.35
CA LEU A 71 3.71 11.32 6.48
C LEU A 71 5.05 11.77 7.07
N ILE A 72 5.22 11.58 8.37
CA ILE A 72 6.49 11.75 9.09
C ILE A 72 6.84 10.43 9.76
N GLY A 73 8.03 9.92 9.50
CA GLY A 73 8.51 8.66 10.05
C GLY A 73 8.71 8.76 11.56
N ASP A 74 8.65 7.62 12.24
CA ASP A 74 8.82 7.57 13.69
C ASP A 74 10.19 8.13 14.12
N PRO A 75 10.29 8.72 15.34
CA PRO A 75 11.53 9.31 15.82
C PRO A 75 12.63 8.27 16.02
N GLU A 76 12.26 7.07 16.46
CA GLU A 76 13.15 5.91 16.60
C GLU A 76 13.26 5.23 15.24
N ARG A 77 14.25 5.64 14.43
CA ARG A 77 14.50 5.03 13.11
C ARG A 77 15.39 3.80 13.27
N GLU A 78 14.97 2.68 12.69
CA GLU A 78 15.70 1.41 12.76
C GLU A 78 16.95 1.38 11.85
N SER A 79 17.09 2.33 10.92
CA SER A 79 18.21 2.36 9.98
C SER A 79 18.53 3.77 9.48
N THR A 80 19.80 3.99 9.12
CA THR A 80 20.31 5.19 8.46
C THR A 80 20.34 5.08 6.93
N GLU A 81 19.96 3.93 6.36
CA GLU A 81 19.99 3.66 4.93
C GLU A 81 18.63 3.22 4.36
N GLY A 82 18.46 3.40 3.05
CA GLY A 82 17.26 2.97 2.32
C GLY A 82 15.97 3.66 2.78
N LEU A 83 14.83 3.00 2.54
CA LEU A 83 13.50 3.57 2.83
C LEU A 83 13.29 3.87 4.32
N LEU A 84 13.89 3.08 5.22
CA LEU A 84 13.77 3.24 6.67
C LEU A 84 14.43 4.52 7.20
N SER A 85 15.42 5.06 6.46
CA SER A 85 16.08 6.32 6.83
C SER A 85 15.19 7.56 6.61
N ALA A 86 14.14 7.42 5.78
CA ALA A 86 13.33 8.53 5.33
C ALA A 86 12.52 9.14 6.48
N ARG A 87 12.75 10.43 6.73
CA ARG A 87 12.01 11.19 7.75
C ARG A 87 10.65 11.62 7.26
N TYR A 88 10.53 11.90 5.97
CA TYR A 88 9.30 12.40 5.37
C TYR A 88 8.89 11.49 4.22
N VAL A 89 7.59 11.25 4.08
CA VAL A 89 7.04 10.56 2.92
C VAL A 89 5.88 11.38 2.35
N ALA A 90 5.85 11.56 1.04
CA ALA A 90 4.67 12.07 0.34
C ALA A 90 4.07 10.92 -0.47
N HIS A 91 2.85 10.54 -0.14
CA HIS A 91 2.06 9.57 -0.88
C HIS A 91 1.15 10.34 -1.86
N VAL A 92 1.45 10.25 -3.15
CA VAL A 92 0.81 11.05 -4.21
C VAL A 92 0.08 10.12 -5.16
N SER A 93 -1.21 10.35 -5.37
CA SER A 93 -2.03 9.56 -6.31
C SER A 93 -2.51 10.42 -7.48
N ALA A 94 -2.44 9.87 -8.69
CA ALA A 94 -2.88 10.54 -9.91
C ALA A 94 -3.41 9.51 -10.94
N LYS A 95 -4.07 10.01 -11.99
CA LYS A 95 -4.56 9.15 -13.09
C LYS A 95 -3.49 8.80 -14.12
N TYR A 96 -2.40 9.58 -14.18
CA TYR A 96 -1.38 9.45 -15.22
C TYR A 96 0.01 9.36 -14.59
N ARG A 97 0.82 8.41 -15.07
CA ARG A 97 2.19 8.21 -14.57
C ARG A 97 3.14 9.38 -14.85
N PRO A 98 3.14 10.03 -16.03
CA PRO A 98 4.01 11.18 -16.28
C PRO A 98 3.83 12.30 -15.26
N ARG A 99 2.59 12.52 -14.80
CA ARG A 99 2.30 13.47 -13.72
C ARG A 99 3.03 13.14 -12.42
N LEU A 100 3.07 11.86 -12.03
CA LEU A 100 3.80 11.43 -10.84
C LEU A 100 5.32 11.58 -11.00
N GLN A 101 5.83 11.35 -12.21
CA GLN A 101 7.23 11.55 -12.54
C GLN A 101 7.65 13.03 -12.42
N GLU A 102 6.84 13.95 -12.98
CA GLU A 102 7.06 15.39 -12.85
C GLU A 102 7.12 15.83 -11.38
N ILE A 103 6.24 15.26 -10.54
CA ILE A 103 6.20 15.56 -9.10
C ILE A 103 7.43 15.04 -8.36
N GLU A 104 7.91 13.84 -8.70
CA GLU A 104 9.16 13.31 -8.16
C GLU A 104 10.35 14.20 -8.53
N GLU A 105 10.49 14.55 -9.82
CA GLU A 105 11.56 15.39 -10.33
C GLU A 105 11.54 16.78 -9.69
N GLU A 106 10.34 17.36 -9.55
CA GLU A 106 10.16 18.64 -8.90
C GLU A 106 10.50 18.58 -7.41
N LEU A 107 10.13 17.51 -6.71
CA LEU A 107 10.53 17.30 -5.31
C LEU A 107 12.06 17.23 -5.20
N LYS A 108 12.69 16.38 -6.01
CA LYS A 108 14.16 16.22 -6.07
C LYS A 108 14.86 17.56 -6.31
N ARG A 109 14.39 18.33 -7.30
CA ARG A 109 14.93 19.66 -7.62
C ARG A 109 14.77 20.64 -6.46
N ARG A 110 13.64 20.60 -5.75
CA ARG A 110 13.38 21.51 -4.63
C ARG A 110 14.19 21.16 -3.39
N VAL A 111 14.25 19.89 -3.00
CA VAL A 111 15.06 19.49 -1.83
C VAL A 111 16.55 19.67 -2.09
N GLY A 112 17.00 19.45 -3.34
CA GLY A 112 18.37 19.72 -3.76
C GLY A 112 19.39 19.01 -2.87
N GLN A 113 20.42 19.75 -2.43
CA GLN A 113 21.48 19.22 -1.57
C GLN A 113 21.07 18.92 -0.12
N HIS A 114 19.81 19.14 0.27
CA HIS A 114 19.35 18.98 1.64
C HIS A 114 18.78 17.58 1.93
N ALA A 115 18.33 16.87 0.90
CA ALA A 115 17.75 15.54 1.06
C ALA A 115 17.86 14.73 -0.23
N THR A 116 17.81 13.41 -0.10
CA THR A 116 17.61 12.48 -1.22
C THR A 116 16.15 12.06 -1.29
N VAL A 117 15.70 11.66 -2.48
CA VAL A 117 14.33 11.16 -2.71
C VAL A 117 14.40 9.79 -3.36
N THR A 118 13.81 8.79 -2.71
CA THR A 118 13.62 7.44 -3.24
C THR A 118 12.13 7.22 -3.46
N ALA A 119 11.76 6.60 -4.58
CA ALA A 119 10.36 6.40 -4.96
C ALA A 119 9.98 4.92 -4.92
N LEU A 120 8.75 4.63 -4.50
CA LEU A 120 8.04 3.39 -4.83
C LEU A 120 6.82 3.71 -5.68
N ASP A 121 6.75 3.08 -6.85
CA ASP A 121 5.62 3.19 -7.77
C ASP A 121 4.53 2.16 -7.45
N GLY A 122 3.28 2.52 -7.68
CA GLY A 122 2.16 1.64 -7.43
C GLY A 122 0.95 1.94 -8.31
N ALA A 123 0.11 0.93 -8.52
CA ALA A 123 -1.13 1.03 -9.26
C ALA A 123 -2.25 0.27 -8.56
N VAL A 124 -3.43 0.89 -8.50
CA VAL A 124 -4.63 0.24 -7.98
C VAL A 124 -5.23 -0.62 -9.08
N GLN A 125 -5.41 -1.90 -8.79
CA GLN A 125 -6.05 -2.86 -9.70
C GLN A 125 -7.28 -3.48 -9.05
N VAL A 126 -8.12 -4.09 -9.89
CA VAL A 126 -9.24 -4.91 -9.41
C VAL A 126 -8.70 -6.13 -8.65
N PRO A 127 -9.36 -6.56 -7.55
CA PRO A 127 -8.93 -7.75 -6.81
C PRO A 127 -8.89 -9.00 -7.69
N ARG A 128 -7.79 -9.78 -7.60
CA ARG A 128 -7.54 -10.96 -8.46
C ARG A 128 -7.96 -12.30 -7.84
N TYR A 129 -8.00 -12.40 -6.51
CA TYR A 129 -8.25 -13.64 -5.78
C TYR A 129 -9.46 -13.55 -4.84
N THR A 130 -10.47 -12.79 -5.26
CA THR A 130 -11.62 -12.44 -4.41
C THR A 130 -12.89 -12.99 -5.04
N SER A 131 -13.41 -14.11 -4.49
CA SER A 131 -14.75 -14.59 -4.77
C SER A 131 -15.81 -13.65 -4.18
N ALA A 132 -17.08 -13.81 -4.53
CA ALA A 132 -18.17 -13.02 -3.94
C ALA A 132 -18.23 -13.16 -2.40
N GLU A 133 -18.03 -14.38 -1.89
CA GLU A 133 -18.00 -14.66 -0.45
C GLU A 133 -16.78 -14.00 0.22
N MET A 134 -15.60 -14.11 -0.40
CA MET A 134 -14.39 -13.44 0.11
C MET A 134 -14.55 -11.92 0.07
N HIS A 135 -15.21 -11.38 -0.95
CA HIS A 135 -15.51 -9.96 -1.00
C HIS A 135 -16.41 -9.56 0.17
N ALA A 136 -17.47 -10.33 0.45
CA ALA A 136 -18.34 -10.06 1.59
C ALA A 136 -17.56 -10.14 2.92
N PHE A 137 -16.76 -11.19 3.13
CA PHE A 137 -15.93 -11.35 4.32
C PHE A 137 -14.95 -10.18 4.51
N ALA A 138 -14.19 -9.85 3.47
CA ALA A 138 -13.10 -8.89 3.56
C ALA A 138 -13.56 -7.42 3.54
N TYR A 139 -14.70 -7.10 2.91
CA TYR A 139 -15.11 -5.70 2.68
C TYR A 139 -16.39 -5.27 3.40
N LYS A 140 -17.32 -6.19 3.75
CA LYS A 140 -18.58 -5.79 4.41
C LYS A 140 -18.36 -5.14 5.76
N HIS A 141 -17.34 -5.61 6.49
CA HIS A 141 -16.95 -5.10 7.80
C HIS A 141 -15.61 -4.36 7.77
N ALA A 142 -15.10 -4.06 6.57
CA ALA A 142 -13.87 -3.30 6.45
C ALA A 142 -14.07 -1.90 7.03
N VAL A 143 -13.14 -1.46 7.85
CA VAL A 143 -13.14 -0.08 8.31
C VAL A 143 -12.98 0.87 7.12
N SER A 144 -13.82 1.90 7.08
CA SER A 144 -13.65 2.98 6.12
C SER A 144 -12.45 3.83 6.52
N ARG A 145 -11.75 4.37 5.53
CA ARG A 145 -10.69 5.34 5.81
C ARG A 145 -11.26 6.58 6.46
N THR A 146 -10.58 7.10 7.47
CA THR A 146 -10.96 8.35 8.16
C THR A 146 -9.80 9.33 8.20
N SER A 147 -10.03 10.51 8.78
CA SER A 147 -9.02 11.57 8.84
C SER A 147 -7.74 11.09 9.54
N GLY A 148 -6.61 11.70 9.18
CA GLY A 148 -5.31 11.47 9.81
C GLY A 148 -5.22 11.95 11.25
N ARG A 149 -6.27 12.62 11.76
CA ARG A 149 -6.44 12.91 13.19
C ARG A 149 -6.92 11.69 13.96
N ALA A 150 -7.76 10.85 13.33
CA ALA A 150 -8.32 9.65 13.94
C ALA A 150 -7.43 8.44 13.65
N MET A 151 -7.19 8.13 12.38
CA MET A 151 -6.27 7.07 11.94
C MET A 151 -4.92 7.69 11.60
N ARG A 152 -4.14 8.01 12.63
CA ARG A 152 -2.87 8.73 12.48
C ARG A 152 -1.70 7.86 12.08
N ASN A 153 -1.69 6.58 12.47
CA ASN A 153 -0.57 5.69 12.16
C ASN A 153 -0.63 5.27 10.70
N ALA A 154 0.54 5.20 10.06
CA ALA A 154 0.71 4.76 8.69
C ALA A 154 1.88 3.79 8.61
N ILE A 155 1.65 2.66 7.93
CA ILE A 155 2.67 1.63 7.71
C ILE A 155 2.75 1.34 6.21
N ILE A 156 3.98 1.32 5.67
CA ILE A 156 4.26 1.00 4.27
C ILE A 156 5.20 -0.19 4.23
N ILE A 157 4.76 -1.29 3.59
CA ILE A 157 5.57 -2.50 3.45
C ILE A 157 5.57 -2.90 1.97
N PRO A 158 6.69 -2.67 1.26
CA PRO A 158 6.85 -3.19 -0.08
C PRO A 158 7.17 -4.69 -0.01
N ILE A 159 6.59 -5.45 -0.93
CA ILE A 159 6.69 -6.91 -0.95
C ILE A 159 7.02 -7.37 -2.37
N ARG A 160 7.98 -8.29 -2.49
CA ARG A 160 8.22 -9.07 -3.70
C ARG A 160 7.84 -10.52 -3.44
N LYS A 161 7.29 -11.19 -4.45
CA LYS A 161 7.08 -12.64 -4.44
C LYS A 161 8.28 -13.34 -5.06
N THR A 162 8.63 -14.51 -4.54
CA THR A 162 9.74 -15.29 -5.10
C THR A 162 9.37 -15.82 -6.50
N PRO A 163 10.34 -16.15 -7.37
CA PRO A 163 10.08 -16.76 -8.67
C PRO A 163 9.19 -18.01 -8.60
N GLU A 164 9.30 -18.79 -7.51
CA GLU A 164 8.49 -19.99 -7.29
C GLU A 164 7.00 -19.67 -7.19
N TRP A 165 6.62 -18.53 -6.62
CA TRP A 165 5.22 -18.08 -6.61
C TRP A 165 4.67 -17.89 -8.00
N TRP A 166 5.44 -17.22 -8.86
CA TRP A 166 5.00 -16.87 -10.21
C TRP A 166 4.91 -18.08 -11.14
N LYS A 167 5.61 -19.17 -10.81
CA LYS A 167 5.50 -20.48 -11.48
C LYS A 167 4.24 -21.26 -11.09
N LEU A 168 3.59 -20.93 -9.98
CA LEU A 168 2.36 -21.60 -9.55
C LEU A 168 1.18 -21.26 -10.47
N ASP A 169 0.34 -22.27 -10.71
CA ASP A 169 -0.90 -22.08 -11.45
C ASP A 169 -1.82 -21.06 -10.74
N PRO A 170 -2.56 -20.19 -11.47
CA PRO A 170 -3.47 -19.22 -10.85
C PRO A 170 -4.41 -19.81 -9.79
N LEU A 171 -4.92 -21.03 -9.98
CA LEU A 171 -5.81 -21.67 -9.01
C LEU A 171 -5.06 -22.09 -7.74
N GLU A 172 -3.81 -22.52 -7.88
CA GLU A 172 -2.96 -22.86 -6.74
C GLU A 172 -2.64 -21.61 -5.90
N ARG A 173 -2.29 -20.50 -6.56
CA ARG A 173 -2.12 -19.21 -5.87
C ARG A 173 -3.39 -18.78 -5.14
N HIS A 174 -4.55 -18.97 -5.76
CA HIS A 174 -5.84 -18.63 -5.16
C HIS A 174 -6.06 -19.38 -3.84
N SER A 175 -5.67 -20.66 -3.75
CA SER A 175 -5.91 -21.47 -2.56
C SER A 175 -5.26 -20.91 -1.29
N PHE A 176 -4.11 -20.23 -1.41
CA PHE A 176 -3.40 -19.62 -0.26
C PHE A 176 -4.18 -18.49 0.43
N PHE A 177 -5.16 -17.89 -0.24
CA PHE A 177 -5.93 -16.78 0.32
C PHE A 177 -7.08 -17.23 1.23
N TYR A 178 -7.50 -18.49 1.14
CA TYR A 178 -8.69 -19.02 1.81
C TYR A 178 -8.32 -20.06 2.86
N PRO A 179 -9.20 -20.33 3.84
CA PRO A 179 -9.08 -21.52 4.65
C PRO A 179 -9.04 -22.77 3.77
N HIS A 180 -8.03 -23.60 3.94
CA HIS A 180 -7.84 -24.82 3.15
C HIS A 180 -7.12 -25.89 3.95
N THR A 181 -7.22 -27.14 3.51
CA THR A 181 -6.46 -28.24 4.11
C THR A 181 -5.07 -28.31 3.52
N SER A 182 -4.05 -28.37 4.38
CA SER A 182 -2.67 -28.62 3.96
C SER A 182 -2.56 -29.94 3.22
N LYS A 183 -2.04 -29.91 1.99
CA LYS A 183 -1.75 -31.13 1.23
C LYS A 183 -0.67 -32.01 1.89
N THR A 184 0.21 -31.40 2.68
CA THR A 184 1.35 -32.08 3.31
C THR A 184 1.01 -32.62 4.69
N THR A 185 0.31 -31.84 5.52
CA THR A 185 0.05 -32.19 6.94
C THR A 185 -1.38 -32.64 7.20
N GLY A 186 -2.31 -32.45 6.25
CA GLY A 186 -3.73 -32.78 6.42
C GLY A 186 -4.48 -31.87 7.42
N THR A 187 -3.82 -30.84 7.96
CA THR A 187 -4.40 -29.91 8.93
C THR A 187 -5.11 -28.76 8.24
N SER A 188 -6.12 -28.19 8.90
CA SER A 188 -6.76 -26.96 8.45
C SER A 188 -5.80 -25.78 8.60
N ILE A 189 -5.61 -25.04 7.52
CA ILE A 189 -4.82 -23.81 7.45
C ILE A 189 -5.79 -22.63 7.34
N PRO A 190 -5.67 -21.59 8.19
CA PRO A 190 -6.45 -20.36 8.09
C PRO A 190 -6.35 -19.67 6.72
N GLY A 191 -5.14 -19.57 6.16
CA GLY A 191 -4.86 -18.82 4.93
C GLY A 191 -4.85 -17.31 5.17
N HIS A 192 -4.44 -16.55 4.14
CA HIS A 192 -4.23 -15.10 4.24
C HIS A 192 -5.44 -14.36 4.84
N ALA A 193 -6.64 -14.62 4.32
CA ALA A 193 -7.83 -13.86 4.72
C ALA A 193 -8.19 -14.07 6.20
N ARG A 194 -8.11 -15.31 6.68
CA ARG A 194 -8.44 -15.63 8.08
C ARG A 194 -7.33 -15.18 9.03
N ALA A 195 -6.06 -15.29 8.65
CA ALA A 195 -4.94 -14.77 9.43
C ALA A 195 -5.03 -13.25 9.64
N ALA A 196 -5.60 -12.52 8.67
CA ALA A 196 -5.79 -11.08 8.76
C ALA A 196 -7.14 -10.62 9.36
N GLU A 197 -7.99 -11.53 9.83
CA GLU A 197 -9.38 -11.23 10.20
C GLU A 197 -9.51 -10.12 11.24
N ALA A 198 -8.68 -10.14 12.28
CA ALA A 198 -8.71 -9.16 13.37
C ALA A 198 -8.48 -7.72 12.89
N GLY A 199 -7.77 -7.56 11.77
CA GLY A 199 -7.47 -6.26 11.16
C GLY A 199 -8.60 -5.70 10.31
N VAL A 200 -9.55 -6.53 9.84
CA VAL A 200 -10.63 -6.10 8.93
C VAL A 200 -11.42 -4.90 9.49
N PRO A 201 -11.90 -4.90 10.74
CA PRO A 201 -12.69 -3.80 11.28
C PRO A 201 -11.87 -2.64 11.88
N THR A 202 -10.54 -2.73 11.92
CA THR A 202 -9.68 -1.82 12.71
C THR A 202 -8.57 -1.14 11.90
N ILE A 203 -8.15 -1.74 10.79
CA ILE A 203 -7.02 -1.30 9.99
C ILE A 203 -7.50 -0.99 8.57
N PHE A 204 -7.40 0.28 8.18
CA PHE A 204 -7.57 0.65 6.78
C PHE A 204 -6.39 0.10 5.99
N ARG A 205 -6.66 -0.50 4.82
CA ARG A 205 -5.64 -1.14 4.00
C ARG A 205 -5.80 -0.81 2.52
N ARG A 206 -4.69 -0.67 1.83
CA ARG A 206 -4.63 -0.53 0.38
C ARG A 206 -3.45 -1.31 -0.19
N LEU A 207 -3.71 -2.01 -1.29
CA LEU A 207 -2.70 -2.73 -2.04
C LEU A 207 -2.43 -1.99 -3.35
N TYR A 208 -1.17 -1.75 -3.64
CA TYR A 208 -0.72 -1.21 -4.91
C TYR A 208 0.14 -2.26 -5.61
N HIS A 209 -0.13 -2.48 -6.89
CA HIS A 209 0.63 -3.36 -7.76
C HIS A 209 1.73 -2.58 -8.46
N ASN A 210 2.88 -3.20 -8.71
CA ASN A 210 3.88 -2.60 -9.57
C ASN A 210 3.26 -2.31 -10.96
N PRO A 211 3.27 -1.06 -11.44
CA PRO A 211 2.64 -0.69 -12.71
C PRO A 211 3.32 -1.31 -13.94
N ASP A 212 4.59 -1.71 -13.83
CA ASP A 212 5.41 -2.27 -14.91
C ASP A 212 5.45 -3.81 -14.93
N GLY A 213 4.70 -4.45 -14.02
CA GLY A 213 4.61 -5.89 -13.91
C GLY A 213 5.36 -6.45 -12.70
N TYR A 214 5.31 -7.77 -12.55
CA TYR A 214 5.88 -8.49 -11.42
C TYR A 214 7.19 -9.20 -11.81
N GLU A 215 7.92 -9.71 -10.80
CA GLU A 215 9.15 -10.47 -10.96
C GLU A 215 10.28 -9.66 -11.62
N ARG A 216 10.27 -8.34 -11.42
CA ARG A 216 11.31 -7.44 -11.92
C ARG A 216 12.49 -7.41 -10.94
N GLU A 217 13.70 -7.41 -11.47
CA GLU A 217 14.92 -7.35 -10.67
C GLU A 217 14.97 -6.03 -9.87
N ASP A 218 15.40 -6.10 -8.61
CA ASP A 218 15.50 -4.97 -7.67
C ASP A 218 14.23 -4.12 -7.48
N GLU A 219 13.09 -4.63 -7.89
CA GLU A 219 11.78 -4.00 -7.73
C GLU A 219 10.85 -4.83 -6.84
N TYR A 220 9.85 -4.18 -6.26
CA TYR A 220 8.80 -4.85 -5.50
C TYR A 220 7.59 -5.12 -6.39
N ASP A 221 6.93 -6.25 -6.16
CA ASP A 221 5.70 -6.61 -6.89
C ASP A 221 4.49 -5.82 -6.37
N PHE A 222 4.53 -5.50 -5.08
CA PHE A 222 3.45 -4.84 -4.36
C PHE A 222 3.98 -3.80 -3.38
N VAL A 223 3.20 -2.75 -3.16
CA VAL A 223 3.32 -1.89 -1.98
C VAL A 223 2.05 -2.05 -1.17
N THR A 224 2.18 -2.52 0.07
CA THR A 224 1.06 -2.60 1.01
C THR A 224 1.08 -1.37 1.91
N TYR A 225 -0.09 -0.76 2.08
CA TYR A 225 -0.27 0.46 2.84
C TYR A 225 -1.38 0.29 3.85
N PHE A 226 -1.11 0.67 5.10
CA PHE A 226 -2.03 0.53 6.21
C PHE A 226 -2.16 1.83 6.99
N GLU A 227 -3.37 2.08 7.50
CA GLU A 227 -3.62 3.17 8.44
C GLU A 227 -4.46 2.66 9.62
N CYS A 228 -4.14 3.11 10.83
CA CYS A 228 -4.89 2.75 12.04
C CYS A 228 -4.80 3.83 13.12
N THR A 229 -5.61 3.69 14.16
CA THR A 229 -5.54 4.52 15.37
C THR A 229 -4.38 4.05 16.27
N ASP A 230 -4.06 4.79 17.33
CA ASP A 230 -3.05 4.38 18.30
C ASP A 230 -3.46 3.09 19.04
N GLU A 231 -4.75 2.96 19.37
CA GLU A 231 -5.30 1.79 20.06
C GLU A 231 -5.27 0.52 19.20
N ASN A 232 -5.30 0.68 17.88
CA ASN A 232 -5.31 -0.43 16.93
C ASN A 232 -3.92 -0.80 16.39
N LEU A 233 -2.86 -0.08 16.79
CA LEU A 233 -1.49 -0.43 16.39
C LEU A 233 -1.07 -1.83 16.88
N PRO A 234 -1.39 -2.27 18.12
CA PRO A 234 -1.13 -3.66 18.52
C PRO A 234 -1.90 -4.71 17.70
N VAL A 235 -3.09 -4.36 17.19
CA VAL A 235 -3.85 -5.25 16.29
C VAL A 235 -3.13 -5.40 14.96
N PHE A 236 -2.52 -4.33 14.45
CA PHE A 236 -1.65 -4.40 13.27
C PHE A 236 -0.48 -5.37 13.51
N ASP A 237 0.24 -5.22 14.63
CA ASP A 237 1.37 -6.10 14.96
C ASP A 237 0.94 -7.57 15.08
N GLN A 238 -0.22 -7.83 15.69
CA GLN A 238 -0.80 -9.17 15.78
C GLN A 238 -1.10 -9.76 14.39
N VAL A 239 -1.80 -9.01 13.55
CA VAL A 239 -2.15 -9.44 12.19
C VAL A 239 -0.89 -9.69 11.36
N HIS A 240 0.11 -8.82 11.48
CA HIS A 240 1.35 -8.94 10.75
C HIS A 240 2.14 -10.18 11.17
N ALA A 241 2.22 -10.45 12.47
CA ALA A 241 2.81 -11.69 12.99
C ALA A 241 2.06 -12.94 12.49
N ALA A 242 0.72 -12.93 12.49
CA ALA A 242 -0.09 -14.03 11.98
C ALA A 242 0.09 -14.26 10.47
N LEU A 243 0.27 -13.19 9.69
CA LEU A 243 0.55 -13.29 8.25
C LEU A 243 1.96 -13.82 7.96
N ARG A 244 2.94 -13.54 8.84
CA ARG A 244 4.32 -14.06 8.76
C ARG A 244 4.44 -15.52 9.21
N ASP A 245 3.50 -16.01 10.02
CA ASP A 245 3.47 -17.40 10.50
C ASP A 245 3.04 -18.36 9.38
N GLN A 246 3.99 -19.12 8.83
CA GLN A 246 3.74 -20.06 7.74
C GLN A 246 2.79 -21.22 8.11
N SER A 247 2.57 -21.49 9.41
CA SER A 247 1.58 -22.49 9.84
C SER A 247 0.15 -21.97 9.68
N GLN A 248 -0.04 -20.65 9.74
CA GLN A 248 -1.32 -19.97 9.54
C GLN A 248 -1.49 -19.48 8.10
N ASN A 249 -0.42 -18.94 7.52
CA ASN A 249 -0.36 -18.39 6.18
C ASN A 249 0.86 -18.92 5.40
N PRO A 250 0.76 -20.12 4.79
CA PRO A 250 1.86 -20.70 4.02
C PRO A 250 2.18 -19.94 2.73
N GLU A 251 1.38 -18.94 2.35
CA GLU A 251 1.72 -17.96 1.30
C GLU A 251 3.06 -17.27 1.61
N TRP A 252 3.35 -17.07 2.91
CA TRP A 252 4.51 -16.30 3.36
C TRP A 252 5.85 -16.93 3.01
N ARG A 253 5.88 -18.25 2.73
CA ARG A 253 7.09 -18.91 2.20
C ARG A 253 7.57 -18.31 0.87
N TYR A 254 6.66 -17.68 0.14
CA TYR A 254 6.93 -17.06 -1.15
C TYR A 254 7.05 -15.54 -1.08
N VAL A 255 7.18 -14.97 0.13
CA VAL A 255 7.29 -13.53 0.34
C VAL A 255 8.75 -13.18 0.64
N ALA A 256 9.32 -12.32 -0.20
CA ALA A 256 10.50 -11.53 0.13
C ALA A 256 10.01 -10.15 0.58
N GLU A 257 9.90 -9.96 1.89
CA GLU A 257 9.44 -8.72 2.50
C GLU A 257 10.54 -7.65 2.41
N GLY A 258 10.16 -6.45 2.00
CA GLY A 258 11.04 -5.29 2.01
C GLY A 258 11.05 -4.57 3.37
N PRO A 259 11.67 -3.39 3.45
CA PRO A 259 11.71 -2.61 4.68
C PRO A 259 10.31 -2.12 5.09
N GLU A 260 9.95 -2.36 6.34
CA GLU A 260 8.71 -1.89 6.95
C GLU A 260 8.88 -0.46 7.47
N TRP A 261 8.38 0.52 6.72
CA TRP A 261 8.41 1.91 7.17
C TRP A 261 7.17 2.25 8.00
N ARG A 262 7.38 2.81 9.19
CA ARG A 262 6.33 3.29 10.10
C ARG A 262 6.42 4.78 10.33
N GLY A 263 5.26 5.41 10.49
CA GLY A 263 5.16 6.82 10.81
C GLY A 263 3.74 7.29 11.02
N THR A 264 3.57 8.61 10.99
CA THR A 264 2.28 9.25 11.25
C THR A 264 1.85 10.14 10.10
N ARG A 265 0.55 10.15 9.83
CA ARG A 265 -0.12 11.08 8.91
C ARG A 265 -0.09 12.47 9.52
N VAL A 266 0.29 13.44 8.70
CA VAL A 266 0.29 14.85 9.06
C VAL A 266 -0.40 15.67 7.96
N LEU A 267 -0.98 16.80 8.35
CA LEU A 267 -1.60 17.72 7.39
C LEU A 267 -0.56 18.29 6.42
N ARG A 268 0.66 18.52 6.91
CA ARG A 268 1.83 19.00 6.16
C ARG A 268 3.08 18.59 6.95
N TRP A 269 4.23 18.51 6.27
CA TRP A 269 5.52 18.32 6.94
C TRP A 269 5.88 19.49 7.86
#